data_AF-A0AAU5DSE8-F1
#
_entry.id   AF-A0AAU5DSE8-F1
#
_cell.length_a   1.000
_cell.length_b   1.000
_cell.length_c   1.000
_cell.angle_alpha   90.00
_cell.angle_beta   90.00
_cell.angle_gamma   90.00
#
_symmetry.space_group_name_H-M   'P 1'
#
loop_
_entity.id
_entity.type
_entity.pdbx_description
1 polymer ?
#
loop_
_entity_poly.entity_id
_entity_poly.type
_entity_poly.pdbx_seq_one_letter_code
_entity_poly.pdbx_strand_id
1 'polypeptide(L)'
;MEETLLRLQELLFPPAANVAVLSADVNDEALRVEARCTAVGAGCPDCGSRSSQIHSSYLRFPADVSIEGRRVVLCLRVRQFFCRDASCGRRTFVEQVPGLARRHGRWTERLRSTLAAVGLALAGRAGARMARVFGVSVSRSTILRLLDTVAPAPRVVGVDEYATRKGRFYGTVLVDVETRRPVDLLPDREASSLAKWLAKRPGIEVGCRDRAPFFAEGAKAGAPQATQSLTAGTCGTTSAMRPSGPAPATASAFASSSPNRPGKRTTSPRLPNRHRSRRGRATGSPTTSEPGTPPSTHCWKLATAAAQSAADST
;
A
#
# COMPACT_ATOMS: atom_id res chain seq x y z
N MET A 1 -33.34 -25.07 -2.41
CA MET A 1 -33.11 -23.68 -2.85
C MET A 1 -32.73 -22.81 -1.66
N GLU A 2 -33.56 -22.78 -0.61
CA GLU A 2 -33.34 -21.98 0.60
C GLU A 2 -32.04 -22.33 1.35
N GLU A 3 -31.73 -23.62 1.50
CA GLU A 3 -30.45 -24.07 2.09
C GLU A 3 -29.22 -23.59 1.30
N THR A 4 -29.31 -23.58 -0.03
CA THR A 4 -28.22 -23.11 -0.91
C THR A 4 -27.97 -21.62 -0.73
N LEU A 5 -29.04 -20.82 -0.60
CA LEU A 5 -28.93 -19.37 -0.37
C LEU A 5 -28.35 -19.06 1.01
N LEU A 6 -28.69 -19.84 2.03
CA LEU A 6 -28.09 -19.72 3.37
C LEU A 6 -26.59 -20.02 3.35
N ARG A 7 -26.17 -21.10 2.67
CA ARG A 7 -24.73 -21.41 2.50
C ARG A 7 -23.99 -20.32 1.73
N LEU A 8 -24.61 -19.76 0.69
CA LEU A 8 -24.03 -18.62 -0.03
C LEU A 8 -23.93 -17.38 0.84
N GLN A 9 -24.90 -17.14 1.71
CA GLN A 9 -24.86 -16.04 2.67
C GLN A 9 -23.65 -16.20 3.62
N GLU A 10 -23.47 -17.39 4.19
CA GLU A 10 -22.34 -17.69 5.08
C GLU A 10 -20.97 -17.59 4.39
N LEU A 11 -20.89 -17.97 3.11
CA LEU A 11 -19.65 -17.93 2.34
C LEU A 11 -19.26 -16.52 1.90
N LEU A 12 -20.24 -15.69 1.53
CA LEU A 12 -20.00 -14.41 0.87
C LEU A 12 -20.04 -13.21 1.82
N PHE A 13 -20.76 -13.32 2.94
CA PHE A 13 -20.97 -12.20 3.84
C PHE A 13 -20.42 -12.53 5.23
N PRO A 14 -19.78 -11.55 5.92
CA PRO A 14 -19.47 -11.70 7.33
C PRO A 14 -20.75 -12.03 8.13
N PRO A 15 -20.69 -12.90 9.16
CA PRO A 15 -21.87 -13.26 9.95
C PRO A 15 -22.61 -12.04 10.54
N ALA A 16 -21.88 -10.97 10.85
CA ALA A 16 -22.42 -9.72 11.40
C ALA A 16 -22.98 -8.73 10.36
N ALA A 17 -22.96 -9.06 9.06
CA ALA A 17 -23.26 -8.10 8.00
C ALA A 17 -24.74 -7.70 7.92
N ASN A 18 -25.67 -8.43 8.57
CA ASN A 18 -27.12 -8.22 8.42
C ASN A 18 -27.52 -8.12 6.94
N VAL A 19 -27.11 -9.12 6.15
CA VAL A 19 -27.42 -9.22 4.72
C VAL A 19 -28.05 -10.58 4.45
N ALA A 20 -29.15 -10.59 3.72
CA ALA A 20 -29.77 -11.80 3.21
C ALA A 20 -29.56 -11.93 1.70
N VAL A 21 -29.22 -13.13 1.25
CA VAL A 21 -29.17 -13.48 -0.18
C VAL A 21 -30.58 -13.80 -0.67
N LEU A 22 -31.02 -13.12 -1.72
CA LEU A 22 -32.34 -13.28 -2.33
C LEU A 22 -32.31 -14.26 -3.50
N SER A 23 -31.26 -14.19 -4.32
CA SER A 23 -31.09 -15.03 -5.49
C SER A 23 -29.62 -15.10 -5.88
N ALA A 24 -29.27 -16.15 -6.60
CA ALA A 24 -27.95 -16.30 -7.22
C ALA A 24 -28.14 -16.84 -8.63
N ASP A 25 -27.51 -16.19 -9.60
CA ASP A 25 -27.49 -16.57 -11.00
C ASP A 25 -26.04 -16.80 -11.43
N VAL A 26 -25.80 -17.92 -12.10
CA VAL A 26 -24.46 -18.35 -12.50
C VAL A 26 -24.45 -18.56 -14.00
N ASN A 27 -23.48 -17.93 -14.66
CA ASN A 27 -23.10 -18.24 -16.03
C ASN A 27 -21.58 -18.46 -16.12
N ASP A 28 -21.09 -18.69 -17.34
CA ASP A 28 -19.69 -19.00 -17.59
C ASP A 28 -18.74 -17.84 -17.24
N GLU A 29 -19.23 -16.60 -17.22
CA GLU A 29 -18.40 -15.42 -16.94
C GLU A 29 -18.51 -14.93 -15.49
N ALA A 30 -19.66 -15.12 -14.86
CA ALA A 30 -19.99 -14.46 -13.60
C ALA A 30 -21.02 -15.21 -12.74
N LEU A 31 -20.82 -15.09 -11.42
CA LEU A 31 -21.83 -15.35 -10.40
C LEU A 31 -22.41 -13.99 -9.96
N ARG A 32 -23.71 -13.79 -10.20
CA ARG A 32 -24.46 -12.62 -9.72
C ARG A 32 -25.26 -13.01 -8.48
N VAL A 33 -25.08 -12.27 -7.40
CA VAL A 33 -25.74 -12.54 -6.12
C VAL A 33 -26.60 -11.35 -5.74
N GLU A 34 -27.92 -11.50 -5.79
CA GLU A 34 -28.82 -10.47 -5.30
C GLU A 34 -28.93 -10.57 -3.79
N ALA A 35 -28.72 -9.45 -3.11
CA ALA A 35 -28.72 -9.41 -1.65
C ALA A 35 -29.36 -8.12 -1.15
N ARG A 36 -29.94 -8.15 0.06
CA ARG A 36 -30.50 -6.98 0.73
C ARG A 36 -30.03 -6.88 2.17
N CYS A 37 -29.93 -5.66 2.67
CA CYS A 37 -29.72 -5.43 4.09
C CYS A 37 -30.98 -5.82 4.90
N THR A 38 -30.79 -6.50 6.01
CA THR A 38 -31.86 -6.97 6.92
C THR A 38 -31.95 -6.19 8.22
N ALA A 39 -30.99 -5.30 8.50
CA ALA A 39 -31.02 -4.47 9.70
C ALA A 39 -32.33 -3.65 9.80
N VAL A 40 -32.83 -3.42 11.01
CA VAL A 40 -34.09 -2.64 11.20
C VAL A 40 -33.92 -1.17 10.82
N GLY A 41 -32.69 -0.63 10.91
CA GLY A 41 -32.34 0.73 10.55
C GLY A 41 -30.84 0.94 10.63
N ALA A 42 -30.39 2.15 10.31
CA ALA A 42 -28.96 2.51 10.31
C ALA A 42 -28.71 3.83 11.06
N GLY A 43 -27.48 4.02 11.54
CA GLY A 43 -27.04 5.27 12.17
C GLY A 43 -26.63 6.32 11.13
N CYS A 44 -27.01 7.58 11.37
CA CYS A 44 -26.50 8.69 10.56
C CYS A 44 -24.97 8.78 10.71
N PRO A 45 -24.19 8.90 9.62
CA PRO A 45 -22.73 8.96 9.74
C PRO A 45 -22.21 10.26 10.36
N ASP A 46 -23.03 11.30 10.48
CA ASP A 46 -22.61 12.60 11.03
C ASP A 46 -22.96 12.74 12.51
N CYS A 47 -24.21 12.45 12.91
CA CYS A 47 -24.66 12.59 14.30
C CYS A 47 -24.82 11.26 15.05
N GLY A 48 -24.70 10.10 14.39
CA GLY A 48 -24.88 8.78 14.99
C GLY A 48 -26.34 8.37 15.23
N SER A 49 -27.29 9.32 15.20
CA SER A 49 -28.72 9.06 15.43
C SER A 49 -29.27 7.97 14.52
N ARG A 50 -29.89 6.95 15.12
CA ARG A 50 -30.47 5.81 14.37
C ARG A 50 -31.77 6.23 13.69
N SER A 51 -31.95 5.78 12.46
CA SER A 51 -33.19 5.95 11.71
C SER A 51 -33.62 4.66 11.02
N SER A 52 -34.92 4.41 11.04
CA SER A 52 -35.61 3.38 10.27
C SER A 52 -36.50 3.97 9.16
N GLN A 53 -36.59 5.31 9.05
CA GLN A 53 -37.43 5.96 8.05
C GLN A 53 -36.73 5.96 6.69
N ILE A 54 -37.17 5.08 5.80
CA ILE A 54 -36.64 4.93 4.44
C ILE A 54 -37.13 6.08 3.57
N HIS A 55 -36.21 6.76 2.89
CA HIS A 55 -36.47 7.71 1.81
C HIS A 55 -36.59 7.00 0.46
N SER A 56 -35.61 6.15 0.15
CA SER A 56 -35.53 5.41 -1.10
C SER A 56 -34.63 4.19 -0.94
N SER A 57 -34.51 3.38 -1.99
CA SER A 57 -33.52 2.30 -2.06
C SER A 57 -32.93 2.22 -3.47
N TYR A 58 -31.70 1.72 -3.58
CA TYR A 58 -31.04 1.52 -4.87
C TYR A 58 -30.06 0.35 -4.80
N LEU A 59 -29.62 -0.12 -5.97
CA LEU A 59 -28.65 -1.21 -6.10
C LEU A 59 -27.21 -0.68 -6.15
N ARG A 60 -26.34 -1.33 -5.40
CA ARG A 60 -24.88 -1.21 -5.54
C ARG A 60 -24.30 -2.51 -6.07
N PHE A 61 -23.24 -2.37 -6.85
CA PHE A 61 -22.58 -3.50 -7.51
C PHE A 61 -21.10 -3.65 -7.09
N PRO A 62 -20.80 -3.92 -5.81
CA PRO A 62 -19.42 -4.23 -5.44
C PRO A 62 -18.99 -5.57 -6.07
N ALA A 63 -17.83 -5.57 -6.71
CA ALA A 63 -17.19 -6.81 -7.14
C ALA A 63 -16.54 -7.51 -5.94
N ASP A 64 -16.51 -8.83 -5.98
CA ASP A 64 -15.92 -9.68 -4.95
C ASP A 64 -14.86 -10.60 -5.56
N VAL A 65 -14.21 -11.40 -4.72
CA VAL A 65 -13.22 -12.40 -5.13
C VAL A 65 -13.88 -13.43 -6.05
N SER A 66 -13.22 -13.73 -7.17
CA SER A 66 -13.71 -14.68 -8.16
C SER A 66 -13.77 -16.11 -7.61
N ILE A 67 -14.75 -16.89 -8.07
CA ILE A 67 -14.96 -18.29 -7.70
C ILE A 67 -14.80 -19.13 -8.96
N GLU A 68 -13.83 -20.05 -8.95
CA GLU A 68 -13.49 -20.88 -10.12
C GLU A 68 -13.27 -20.07 -11.41
N GLY A 69 -12.61 -18.91 -11.28
CA GLY A 69 -12.35 -18.02 -12.42
C GLY A 69 -13.54 -17.14 -12.85
N ARG A 70 -14.75 -17.38 -12.31
CA ARG A 70 -15.93 -16.56 -12.58
C ARG A 70 -15.95 -15.33 -11.70
N ARG A 71 -16.27 -14.18 -12.29
CA ARG A 71 -16.37 -12.90 -11.56
C ARG A 71 -17.57 -12.94 -10.62
N VAL A 72 -17.38 -12.59 -9.36
CA VAL A 72 -18.49 -12.46 -8.42
C VAL A 72 -18.92 -11.00 -8.35
N VAL A 73 -20.20 -10.73 -8.63
CA VAL A 73 -20.81 -9.40 -8.55
C VAL A 73 -21.99 -9.46 -7.59
N LEU A 74 -21.93 -8.68 -6.52
CA LEU A 74 -23.02 -8.56 -5.57
C LEU A 74 -23.99 -7.47 -6.06
N CYS A 75 -25.25 -7.82 -6.29
CA CYS A 75 -26.34 -6.88 -6.54
C CYS A 75 -26.97 -6.50 -5.19
N LEU A 76 -26.30 -5.62 -4.45
CA LEU A 76 -26.66 -5.26 -3.08
C LEU A 76 -27.70 -4.13 -3.05
N ARG A 77 -28.92 -4.42 -2.61
CA ARG A 77 -29.96 -3.42 -2.36
C ARG A 77 -29.70 -2.72 -1.03
N VAL A 78 -29.35 -1.44 -1.11
CA VAL A 78 -29.11 -0.57 0.05
C VAL A 78 -30.23 0.46 0.19
N ARG A 79 -30.56 0.80 1.43
CA ARG A 79 -31.60 1.80 1.74
C ARG A 79 -30.97 3.17 1.99
N GLN A 80 -31.67 4.21 1.59
CA GLN A 80 -31.41 5.58 2.00
C GLN A 80 -32.43 5.94 3.08
N PHE A 81 -31.95 6.47 4.21
CA PHE A 81 -32.76 6.87 5.35
C PHE A 81 -32.80 8.39 5.48
N PHE A 82 -33.86 8.91 6.11
CA PHE A 82 -33.90 10.27 6.62
C PHE A 82 -33.20 10.38 7.98
N CYS A 83 -32.38 11.40 8.18
CA CYS A 83 -31.93 11.78 9.52
C CYS A 83 -33.02 12.64 10.18
N ARG A 84 -33.45 12.26 11.38
CA ARG A 84 -34.50 12.99 12.13
C ARG A 84 -33.94 13.94 13.20
N ASP A 85 -32.62 13.96 13.34
CA ASP A 85 -31.96 14.85 14.27
C ASP A 85 -31.98 16.27 13.73
N ALA A 86 -32.75 17.15 14.38
CA ALA A 86 -32.91 18.54 13.96
C ALA A 86 -31.60 19.34 14.01
N SER A 87 -30.64 18.92 14.84
CA SER A 87 -29.31 19.54 14.93
C SER A 87 -28.36 19.08 13.82
N CYS A 88 -28.71 18.02 13.09
CA CYS A 88 -27.88 17.45 12.05
C CYS A 88 -28.16 18.12 10.69
N GLY A 89 -27.14 18.74 10.09
CA GLY A 89 -27.24 19.29 8.73
C GLY A 89 -27.49 18.25 7.63
N ARG A 90 -27.26 16.96 7.91
CA ARG A 90 -27.50 15.88 6.96
C ARG A 90 -28.95 15.45 6.99
N ARG A 91 -29.68 15.65 5.88
CA ARG A 91 -31.10 15.26 5.74
C ARG A 91 -31.29 13.78 5.43
N THR A 92 -30.42 13.20 4.61
CA THR A 92 -30.50 11.78 4.24
C THR A 92 -29.13 11.11 4.28
N PHE A 93 -29.10 9.81 4.52
CA PHE A 93 -27.87 9.01 4.50
C PHE A 93 -28.14 7.61 3.96
N VAL A 94 -27.12 6.98 3.39
CA VAL A 94 -27.23 5.64 2.83
C VAL A 94 -26.73 4.63 3.84
N GLU A 95 -27.49 3.56 4.02
CA GLU A 95 -27.11 2.38 4.78
C GLU A 95 -25.71 1.87 4.38
N GLN A 96 -24.87 1.63 5.37
CA GLN A 96 -23.57 0.98 5.18
C GLN A 96 -23.63 -0.44 5.73
N VAL A 97 -22.88 -1.34 5.11
CA VAL A 97 -22.71 -2.72 5.58
C VAL A 97 -21.25 -2.86 6.05
N PRO A 98 -20.98 -2.66 7.35
CA PRO A 98 -19.63 -2.79 7.90
C PRO A 98 -19.02 -4.15 7.58
N GLY A 99 -17.71 -4.16 7.28
CA GLY A 99 -16.98 -5.38 6.90
C GLY A 99 -17.23 -5.87 5.48
N LEU A 100 -18.35 -5.51 4.84
CA LEU A 100 -18.62 -5.88 3.45
C LEU A 100 -17.95 -4.92 2.46
N ALA A 101 -18.29 -3.62 2.49
CA ALA A 101 -17.77 -2.65 1.54
C ALA A 101 -17.78 -1.22 2.09
N ARG A 102 -16.81 -0.39 1.70
CA ARG A 102 -16.78 1.04 2.07
C ARG A 102 -17.88 1.84 1.39
N ARG A 103 -18.18 3.01 1.97
CA ARG A 103 -18.93 4.07 1.30
C ARG A 103 -18.27 4.39 -0.04
N HIS A 104 -19.05 4.37 -1.12
CA HIS A 104 -18.58 4.53 -2.51
C HIS A 104 -17.58 3.47 -3.00
N GLY A 105 -17.26 2.46 -2.19
CA GLY A 105 -16.41 1.35 -2.58
C GLY A 105 -17.04 0.54 -3.72
N ARG A 106 -16.23 0.18 -4.70
CA ARG A 106 -16.64 -0.68 -5.82
C ARG A 106 -16.27 -2.14 -5.61
N TRP A 107 -15.65 -2.47 -4.48
CA TRP A 107 -15.16 -3.79 -4.11
C TRP A 107 -15.59 -4.13 -2.69
N THR A 108 -15.73 -5.43 -2.43
CA THR A 108 -15.78 -5.93 -1.07
C THR A 108 -14.45 -5.68 -0.35
N GLU A 109 -14.46 -5.57 0.98
CA GLU A 109 -13.22 -5.48 1.76
C GLU A 109 -12.34 -6.72 1.54
N ARG A 110 -12.94 -7.91 1.39
CA ARG A 110 -12.21 -9.14 1.05
C ARG A 110 -11.46 -9.03 -0.27
N LEU A 111 -12.10 -8.55 -1.35
CA LEU A 111 -11.41 -8.33 -2.62
C LEU A 111 -10.34 -7.23 -2.48
N ARG A 112 -10.63 -6.15 -1.75
CA ARG A 112 -9.66 -5.09 -1.48
C ARG A 112 -8.40 -5.64 -0.80
N SER A 113 -8.54 -6.47 0.23
CA SER A 113 -7.44 -7.11 0.96
C SER A 113 -6.65 -8.07 0.08
N THR A 114 -7.34 -8.85 -0.75
CA THR A 114 -6.70 -9.76 -1.73
C THR A 114 -5.83 -8.97 -2.72
N LEU A 115 -6.36 -7.89 -3.28
CA LEU A 115 -5.62 -7.02 -4.20
C LEU A 115 -4.45 -6.31 -3.52
N ALA A 116 -4.58 -5.96 -2.23
CA ALA A 116 -3.49 -5.40 -1.45
C ALA A 116 -2.36 -6.43 -1.24
N ALA A 117 -2.69 -7.68 -0.88
CA ALA A 117 -1.71 -8.76 -0.75
C ALA A 117 -0.99 -9.05 -2.08
N VAL A 118 -1.73 -9.10 -3.18
CA VAL A 118 -1.17 -9.21 -4.54
C VAL A 118 -0.24 -8.03 -4.85
N GLY A 119 -0.64 -6.81 -4.49
CA GLY A 119 0.19 -5.63 -4.65
C GLY A 119 1.47 -5.68 -3.82
N LEU A 120 1.40 -6.22 -2.62
CA LEU A 120 2.56 -6.39 -1.74
C LEU A 120 3.53 -7.41 -2.35
N ALA A 121 3.05 -8.57 -2.80
CA ALA A 121 3.91 -9.60 -3.37
C ALA A 121 4.48 -9.24 -4.75
N LEU A 122 3.66 -8.64 -5.62
CA LEU A 122 3.94 -8.51 -7.06
C LEU A 122 4.06 -7.07 -7.54
N ALA A 123 3.97 -6.10 -6.63
CA ALA A 123 4.02 -4.71 -6.98
C ALA A 123 2.91 -4.27 -7.96
N GLY A 124 2.96 -3.02 -8.43
CA GLY A 124 1.86 -2.43 -9.19
C GLY A 124 1.59 -3.09 -10.54
N ARG A 125 2.61 -3.31 -11.39
CA ARG A 125 2.40 -3.80 -12.76
C ARG A 125 2.15 -5.29 -12.81
N ALA A 126 2.95 -6.10 -12.09
CA ALA A 126 2.71 -7.53 -12.06
C ALA A 126 1.48 -7.86 -11.20
N GLY A 127 1.22 -7.12 -10.12
CA GLY A 127 -0.03 -7.23 -9.37
C GLY A 127 -1.27 -6.89 -10.21
N ALA A 128 -1.22 -5.85 -11.05
CA ALA A 128 -2.32 -5.56 -11.98
C ALA A 128 -2.55 -6.66 -13.03
N ARG A 129 -1.48 -7.34 -13.49
CA ARG A 129 -1.62 -8.51 -14.38
C ARG A 129 -2.23 -9.70 -13.64
N MET A 130 -1.76 -9.97 -12.41
CA MET A 130 -2.29 -11.05 -11.58
C MET A 130 -3.76 -10.83 -11.22
N ALA A 131 -4.17 -9.60 -10.91
CA ALA A 131 -5.56 -9.27 -10.64
C ALA A 131 -6.50 -9.63 -11.80
N ARG A 132 -6.04 -9.55 -13.06
CA ARG A 132 -6.84 -9.99 -14.23
C ARG A 132 -7.06 -11.50 -14.26
N VAL A 133 -6.10 -12.28 -13.79
CA VAL A 133 -6.26 -13.75 -13.63
C VAL A 133 -7.38 -14.04 -12.63
N PHE A 134 -7.52 -13.21 -11.59
CA PHE A 134 -8.65 -13.24 -10.67
C PHE A 134 -9.91 -12.55 -11.20
N GLY A 135 -10.02 -12.24 -12.48
CA GLY A 135 -11.21 -11.62 -13.08
C GLY A 135 -11.43 -10.13 -12.74
N VAL A 136 -10.42 -9.46 -12.17
CA VAL A 136 -10.53 -8.07 -11.71
C VAL A 136 -9.58 -7.14 -12.48
N SER A 137 -10.15 -6.22 -13.26
CA SER A 137 -9.40 -5.24 -14.03
C SER A 137 -9.03 -4.01 -13.19
N VAL A 138 -7.75 -3.93 -12.79
CA VAL A 138 -7.20 -2.80 -12.04
C VAL A 138 -5.91 -2.29 -12.67
N SER A 139 -5.65 -0.99 -12.51
CA SER A 139 -4.41 -0.37 -12.95
C SER A 139 -3.29 -0.56 -11.93
N ARG A 140 -2.04 -0.44 -12.39
CA ARG A 140 -0.85 -0.35 -11.53
C ARG A 140 -1.05 0.68 -10.41
N SER A 141 -1.54 1.86 -10.76
CA SER A 141 -1.74 2.97 -9.82
C SER A 141 -2.82 2.65 -8.79
N THR A 142 -3.83 1.87 -9.15
CA THR A 142 -4.84 1.43 -8.18
C THR A 142 -4.25 0.42 -7.19
N ILE A 143 -3.48 -0.58 -7.65
CA ILE A 143 -2.77 -1.50 -6.76
C ILE A 143 -1.86 -0.74 -5.80
N LEU A 144 -1.08 0.21 -6.32
CA LEU A 144 -0.19 1.04 -5.50
C LEU A 144 -0.92 1.83 -4.41
N ARG A 145 -2.07 2.43 -4.74
CA ARG A 145 -2.91 3.15 -3.75
C ARG A 145 -3.49 2.24 -2.67
N LEU A 146 -3.61 0.93 -2.91
CA LEU A 146 -4.00 -0.02 -1.86
C LEU A 146 -2.89 -0.23 -0.84
N LEU A 147 -1.61 -0.10 -1.25
CA LEU A 147 -0.45 -0.31 -0.40
C LEU A 147 -0.14 0.90 0.49
N ASP A 148 -0.47 2.12 0.04
CA ASP A 148 -0.28 3.34 0.83
C ASP A 148 -1.06 3.33 2.16
N THR A 149 -1.98 2.37 2.37
CA THR A 149 -2.79 2.23 3.59
C THR A 149 -2.29 1.17 4.59
N VAL A 150 -1.17 0.48 4.34
CA VAL A 150 -0.83 -0.77 5.07
C VAL A 150 0.43 -0.67 5.95
N ALA A 151 1.23 0.40 5.85
CA ALA A 151 2.42 0.52 6.68
C ALA A 151 2.12 1.22 8.02
N PRO A 152 2.38 0.58 9.18
CA PRO A 152 2.34 1.29 10.46
C PRO A 152 3.38 2.42 10.46
N ALA A 153 3.12 3.48 11.23
CA ALA A 153 4.08 4.55 11.39
C ALA A 153 5.29 4.05 12.21
N PRO A 154 6.54 4.29 11.76
CA PRO A 154 7.72 3.82 12.48
C PRO A 154 7.93 4.63 13.78
N ARG A 155 8.42 3.97 14.84
CA ARG A 155 8.94 4.66 16.03
C ARG A 155 10.39 5.10 15.84
N VAL A 156 11.18 4.29 15.16
CA VAL A 156 12.58 4.59 14.80
C VAL A 156 12.71 4.72 13.28
N VAL A 157 13.04 5.92 12.80
CA VAL A 157 13.20 6.20 11.38
C VAL A 157 14.67 6.37 11.01
N GLY A 158 15.10 5.64 9.99
CA GLY A 158 16.37 5.81 9.29
C GLY A 158 16.19 6.75 8.11
N VAL A 159 17.07 7.73 7.98
CA VAL A 159 17.12 8.72 6.91
C VAL A 159 18.45 8.57 6.20
N ASP A 160 18.40 8.29 4.90
CA ASP A 160 19.59 8.12 4.09
C ASP A 160 19.38 8.71 2.68
N GLU A 161 20.49 9.00 1.99
CA GLU A 161 20.45 9.48 0.62
C GLU A 161 20.27 8.31 -0.35
N TYR A 162 19.28 8.42 -1.23
CA TYR A 162 19.02 7.42 -2.28
C TYR A 162 19.25 7.99 -3.66
N ALA A 163 20.17 7.40 -4.41
CA ALA A 163 20.40 7.75 -5.81
C ALA A 163 19.51 6.92 -6.74
N THR A 164 18.47 7.53 -7.32
CA THR A 164 17.59 6.87 -8.31
C THR A 164 18.34 6.55 -9.61
N ARG A 165 19.31 7.40 -9.97
CA ARG A 165 20.33 7.14 -10.99
C ARG A 165 21.62 7.74 -10.49
N LYS A 166 22.64 6.88 -10.29
CA LYS A 166 23.94 7.27 -9.73
C LYS A 166 24.48 8.52 -10.44
N GLY A 167 24.76 9.58 -9.66
CA GLY A 167 25.29 10.85 -10.16
C GLY A 167 24.30 11.77 -10.86
N ARG A 168 22.98 11.55 -10.75
CA ARG A 168 21.96 12.43 -11.39
C ARG A 168 20.85 12.90 -10.45
N PHE A 169 20.12 11.96 -9.87
CA PHE A 169 18.94 12.27 -9.07
C PHE A 169 19.06 11.60 -7.71
N TYR A 170 19.20 12.44 -6.69
CA TYR A 170 19.28 12.06 -5.29
C TYR A 170 17.97 12.42 -4.61
N GLY A 171 17.39 11.45 -3.92
CA GLY A 171 16.23 11.62 -3.04
C GLY A 171 16.58 11.16 -1.64
N THR A 172 15.61 11.18 -0.74
CA THR A 172 15.77 10.74 0.64
C THR A 172 14.99 9.45 0.84
N VAL A 173 15.67 8.36 1.19
CA VAL A 173 14.99 7.13 1.61
C VAL A 173 14.75 7.16 3.11
N LEU A 174 13.53 6.78 3.48
CA LEU A 174 13.09 6.67 4.86
C LEU A 174 12.83 5.19 5.16
N VAL A 175 13.44 4.66 6.20
CA VAL A 175 13.39 3.25 6.57
C VAL A 175 12.94 3.13 8.01
N ASP A 176 12.08 2.17 8.31
CA ASP A 176 11.81 1.76 9.67
C ASP A 176 12.99 0.90 10.13
N VAL A 177 13.74 1.39 11.12
CA VAL A 177 14.96 0.72 11.57
C VAL A 177 14.63 -0.55 12.36
N GLU A 178 13.49 -0.59 13.04
CA GLU A 178 13.06 -1.73 13.84
C GLU A 178 12.66 -2.89 12.93
N THR A 179 11.86 -2.60 11.90
CA THR A 179 11.40 -3.63 10.96
C THR A 179 12.31 -3.82 9.75
N ARG A 180 13.33 -2.96 9.60
CA ARG A 180 14.26 -2.87 8.45
C ARG A 180 13.54 -2.71 7.10
N ARG A 181 12.39 -2.04 7.11
CA ARG A 181 11.52 -1.89 5.94
C ARG A 181 11.47 -0.43 5.48
N PRO A 182 11.72 -0.14 4.20
CA PRO A 182 11.47 1.19 3.64
C PRO A 182 10.04 1.67 3.89
N VAL A 183 9.93 2.90 4.41
CA VAL A 183 8.68 3.57 4.75
C VAL A 183 8.28 4.54 3.65
N ASP A 184 9.23 5.32 3.14
CA ASP A 184 8.96 6.27 2.06
C ASP A 184 10.22 6.64 1.27
N LEU A 185 10.02 7.28 0.12
CA LEU A 185 11.09 7.88 -0.68
C LEU A 185 10.67 9.30 -1.05
N LEU A 186 11.39 10.29 -0.52
CA LEU A 186 11.20 11.69 -0.88
C LEU A 186 11.92 11.98 -2.21
N PRO A 187 11.33 12.84 -3.05
CA PRO A 187 11.86 13.10 -4.40
C PRO A 187 13.17 13.90 -4.41
N ASP A 188 13.55 14.48 -3.27
CA ASP A 188 14.68 15.40 -3.13
C ASP A 188 15.47 15.12 -1.83
N ARG A 189 16.52 15.92 -1.61
CA ARG A 189 17.39 15.92 -0.42
C ARG A 189 17.21 17.18 0.42
N GLU A 190 16.03 17.80 0.38
CA GLU A 190 15.78 19.06 1.08
C GLU A 190 15.37 18.85 2.53
N ALA A 191 15.94 19.65 3.43
CA ALA A 191 15.53 19.72 4.83
C ALA A 191 14.01 19.98 4.95
N SER A 192 13.45 20.81 4.06
CA SER A 192 12.04 21.20 4.05
C SER A 192 11.11 20.02 3.75
N SER A 193 11.48 19.15 2.81
CA SER A 193 10.73 17.96 2.42
C SER A 193 10.75 16.92 3.53
N LEU A 194 11.91 16.70 4.15
CA LEU A 194 12.04 15.83 5.32
C LEU A 194 11.21 16.34 6.51
N ALA A 195 11.29 17.64 6.81
CA ALA A 195 10.56 18.24 7.92
C ALA A 195 9.05 18.08 7.76
N LYS A 196 8.52 18.37 6.55
CA LYS A 196 7.10 18.18 6.22
C LYS A 196 6.65 16.72 6.34
N TRP A 197 7.53 15.77 6.05
CA TRP A 197 7.22 14.35 6.17
C TRP A 197 7.16 13.90 7.63
N LEU A 198 8.12 14.35 8.45
CA LEU A 198 8.23 14.04 9.87
C LEU A 198 7.08 14.67 10.68
N ALA A 199 6.70 15.91 10.37
CA ALA A 199 5.63 16.63 11.07
C ALA A 199 4.27 15.92 10.99
N LYS A 200 4.05 15.09 9.95
CA LYS A 200 2.83 14.28 9.80
C LYS A 200 2.83 13.03 10.70
N ARG A 201 3.92 12.77 11.42
CA ARG A 201 4.16 11.53 12.19
C ARG A 201 4.76 11.87 13.56
N PRO A 202 3.95 12.41 14.49
CA PRO A 202 4.44 12.81 15.80
C PRO A 202 4.94 11.64 16.66
N GLY A 203 4.53 10.40 16.36
CA GLY A 203 4.94 9.19 17.07
C GLY A 203 6.36 8.68 16.78
N ILE A 204 7.16 9.40 15.99
CA ILE A 204 8.58 9.08 15.80
C ILE A 204 9.35 9.51 17.05
N GLU A 205 10.04 8.55 17.66
CA GLU A 205 10.81 8.74 18.90
C GLU A 205 12.31 8.90 18.62
N VAL A 206 12.83 8.24 17.58
CA VAL A 206 14.25 8.24 17.25
C VAL A 206 14.47 8.43 15.74
N GLY A 207 15.34 9.38 15.39
CA GLY A 207 15.82 9.61 14.03
C GLY A 207 17.27 9.18 13.87
N CYS A 208 17.52 8.15 13.07
CA CYS A 208 18.84 7.71 12.63
C CYS A 208 19.13 8.36 11.30
N ARG A 209 20.17 9.19 11.19
CA ARG A 209 20.53 9.84 9.92
C ARG A 209 22.03 9.82 9.71
N ASP A 210 22.45 10.02 8.47
CA ASP A 210 23.85 10.30 8.18
C ASP A 210 24.29 11.68 8.73
N ARG A 211 25.56 12.03 8.51
CA ARG A 211 26.13 13.31 8.98
C ARG A 211 25.76 14.51 8.10
N ALA A 212 24.89 14.36 7.11
CA ALA A 212 24.52 15.45 6.23
C ALA A 212 23.76 16.55 7.00
N PRO A 213 24.16 17.83 6.83
CA PRO A 213 23.59 18.93 7.62
C PRO A 213 22.11 19.16 7.32
N PHE A 214 21.67 18.96 6.07
CA PHE A 214 20.28 19.15 5.67
C PHE A 214 19.32 18.13 6.31
N PHE A 215 19.77 16.91 6.59
CA PHE A 215 18.96 15.94 7.34
C PHE A 215 18.89 16.30 8.83
N ALA A 216 19.96 16.85 9.41
CA ALA A 216 19.94 17.35 10.78
C ALA A 216 18.92 18.48 10.96
N GLU A 217 18.94 19.44 10.02
CA GLU A 217 18.04 20.58 10.01
C GLU A 217 16.58 20.13 9.82
N GLY A 218 16.32 19.27 8.83
CA GLY A 218 14.99 18.74 8.56
C GLY A 218 14.42 17.93 9.72
N ALA A 219 15.26 17.13 10.39
CA ALA A 219 14.85 16.36 11.57
C ALA A 219 14.50 17.26 12.76
N LYS A 220 15.33 18.28 13.04
CA LYS A 220 15.06 19.23 14.13
C LYS A 220 13.78 20.04 13.89
N ALA A 221 13.51 20.42 12.63
CA ALA A 221 12.32 21.17 12.27
C ALA A 221 11.04 20.30 12.27
N GLY A 222 11.11 19.06 11.78
CA GLY A 222 9.94 18.21 11.59
C GLY A 222 9.61 17.25 12.73
N ALA A 223 10.59 16.90 13.57
CA ALA A 223 10.42 16.04 14.74
C ALA A 223 11.33 16.49 15.90
N PRO A 224 11.11 17.69 16.47
CA PRO A 224 11.91 18.20 17.59
C PRO A 224 11.84 17.31 18.84
N GLN A 225 10.77 16.52 18.98
CA GLN A 225 10.60 15.54 20.05
C GLN A 225 11.47 14.28 19.89
N ALA A 226 12.00 14.01 18.69
CA ALA A 226 12.71 12.76 18.41
C ALA A 226 14.21 12.87 18.75
N THR A 227 14.73 11.83 19.42
CA THR A 227 16.17 11.70 19.72
C THR A 227 16.94 11.44 18.44
N GLN A 228 18.02 12.21 18.21
CA GLN A 228 18.81 12.11 16.97
C GLN A 228 20.06 11.25 17.17
N SER A 229 20.30 10.31 16.26
CA SER A 229 21.46 9.42 16.24
C SER A 229 22.15 9.47 14.87
N LEU A 230 23.48 9.44 14.87
CA LEU A 230 24.32 9.62 13.68
C LEU A 230 24.58 8.32 12.90
N THR A 231 24.22 7.17 13.44
CA THR A 231 24.36 5.88 12.74
C THR A 231 23.25 4.91 13.15
N ALA A 232 22.83 4.04 12.24
CA ALA A 232 21.84 2.99 12.53
C ALA A 232 22.32 2.02 13.63
N GLY A 233 23.62 1.74 13.71
CA GLY A 233 24.22 0.89 14.75
C GLY A 233 24.11 1.47 16.16
N THR A 234 24.17 2.80 16.31
CA THR A 234 23.99 3.48 17.61
C THR A 234 22.53 3.67 18.00
N CYS A 235 21.58 3.52 17.07
CA CYS A 235 20.16 3.65 17.36
C CYS A 235 19.65 2.55 18.30
N GLY A 236 20.14 1.31 18.17
CA GLY A 236 19.80 0.22 19.11
C GLY A 236 20.39 0.38 20.52
N THR A 237 21.27 1.35 20.74
CA THR A 237 22.00 1.56 22.00
C THR A 237 21.67 2.87 22.72
N THR A 238 20.85 3.74 22.12
CA THR A 238 20.40 4.97 22.81
C THR A 238 19.55 4.61 24.04
N SER A 239 19.78 5.29 25.16
CA SER A 239 19.15 5.03 26.48
C SER A 239 17.62 4.88 26.43
N ALA A 240 16.96 5.48 25.44
CA ALA A 240 15.52 5.36 25.18
C ALA A 240 15.04 3.94 24.79
N MET A 241 15.94 3.03 24.41
CA MET A 241 15.62 1.65 23.98
C MET A 241 15.91 0.58 25.05
N ARG A 242 16.35 0.95 26.26
CA ARG A 242 16.53 -0.05 27.34
C ARG A 242 15.16 -0.55 27.81
N PRO A 243 14.86 -1.86 27.69
CA PRO A 243 13.68 -2.42 28.34
C PRO A 243 13.84 -2.29 29.85
N SER A 244 12.81 -1.83 30.54
CA SER A 244 12.72 -1.93 32.01
C SER A 244 12.42 -3.39 32.39
N GLY A 245 13.45 -4.24 32.41
CA GLY A 245 13.36 -5.64 32.82
C GLY A 245 14.75 -6.31 32.84
N PRO A 246 14.95 -7.37 33.64
CA PRO A 246 16.27 -8.00 33.77
C PRO A 246 16.65 -8.72 32.48
N ALA A 247 17.88 -8.49 32.02
CA ALA A 247 18.44 -9.13 30.83
C ALA A 247 18.76 -10.61 31.12
N PRO A 248 18.50 -11.55 30.18
CA PRO A 248 19.08 -12.88 30.28
C PRO A 248 20.55 -12.81 29.87
N ALA A 249 21.40 -13.40 30.71
CA ALA A 249 22.81 -13.61 30.41
C ALA A 249 22.94 -14.74 29.37
N THR A 250 23.54 -14.45 28.22
CA THR A 250 24.44 -15.39 27.54
C THR A 250 25.40 -14.61 26.67
N ALA A 251 26.67 -14.92 26.85
CA ALA A 251 27.80 -14.22 26.27
C ALA A 251 28.30 -14.95 25.01
N SER A 252 28.82 -14.12 24.11
CA SER A 252 30.06 -14.30 23.36
C SER A 252 30.10 -15.12 22.05
N ALA A 253 30.99 -14.57 21.23
CA ALA A 253 31.75 -15.16 20.13
C ALA A 253 31.02 -15.36 18.80
N PHE A 254 31.36 -14.53 17.82
CA PHE A 254 32.19 -14.98 16.70
C PHE A 254 32.89 -13.78 16.06
N ALA A 255 34.16 -13.61 16.42
CA ALA A 255 35.14 -12.96 15.57
C ALA A 255 35.65 -14.02 14.60
N SER A 256 35.61 -13.77 13.29
CA SER A 256 36.67 -14.19 12.36
C SER A 256 36.41 -13.76 10.91
N SER A 257 37.52 -13.32 10.31
CA SER A 257 37.96 -13.60 8.94
C SER A 257 37.13 -13.10 7.75
N SER A 258 37.69 -12.06 7.13
CA SER A 258 37.63 -11.81 5.69
C SER A 258 38.26 -12.98 4.91
N PRO A 259 37.59 -13.57 3.89
CA PRO A 259 38.26 -14.38 2.89
C PRO A 259 38.45 -13.58 1.60
N ASN A 260 39.72 -13.55 1.23
CA ASN A 260 40.32 -13.27 -0.06
C ASN A 260 39.45 -13.72 -1.26
N ARG A 261 39.28 -12.84 -2.27
CA ARG A 261 38.52 -13.09 -3.50
C ARG A 261 39.49 -13.48 -4.62
N PRO A 262 39.50 -14.72 -5.15
CA PRO A 262 40.33 -15.02 -6.31
C PRO A 262 39.62 -14.53 -7.58
N GLY A 263 40.40 -13.88 -8.44
CA GLY A 263 39.95 -13.39 -9.74
C GLY A 263 39.51 -14.52 -10.66
N LYS A 264 38.44 -14.29 -11.41
CA LYS A 264 38.12 -15.07 -12.60
C LYS A 264 37.94 -14.12 -13.78
N ARG A 265 38.98 -14.09 -14.63
CA ARG A 265 38.84 -13.78 -16.05
C ARG A 265 38.11 -14.95 -16.69
N THR A 266 36.97 -14.69 -17.31
CA THR A 266 36.39 -15.58 -18.32
C THR A 266 35.89 -14.73 -19.46
N THR A 267 36.54 -14.94 -20.60
CA THR A 267 36.26 -14.39 -21.93
C THR A 267 34.92 -14.90 -22.44
N SER A 268 33.99 -14.01 -22.81
CA SER A 268 32.83 -14.35 -23.63
C SER A 268 33.17 -14.20 -25.12
N PRO A 269 32.74 -15.13 -26.00
CA PRO A 269 32.95 -15.02 -27.43
C PRO A 269 32.03 -13.96 -28.07
N ARG A 270 32.58 -13.21 -29.03
CA ARG A 270 31.88 -12.24 -29.88
C ARG A 270 30.97 -12.98 -30.87
N LEU A 271 29.72 -12.54 -30.98
CA LEU A 271 28.86 -12.83 -32.12
C LEU A 271 28.94 -11.67 -33.15
N PRO A 272 28.81 -11.97 -34.46
CA PRO A 272 29.22 -11.06 -35.52
C PRO A 272 28.23 -9.91 -35.79
N ASN A 273 28.83 -8.79 -36.19
CA ASN A 273 28.23 -7.51 -36.50
C ASN A 273 27.45 -7.59 -37.83
N ARG A 274 26.13 -7.34 -37.82
CA ARG A 274 25.36 -7.13 -39.06
C ARG A 274 25.41 -5.66 -39.45
N HIS A 275 26.07 -5.41 -40.58
CA HIS A 275 26.01 -4.17 -41.35
C HIS A 275 24.57 -3.69 -41.53
N ARG A 276 24.31 -2.41 -41.25
CA ARG A 276 23.25 -1.66 -41.93
C ARG A 276 23.78 -0.32 -42.42
N SER A 277 23.50 -0.09 -43.69
CA SER A 277 24.04 0.91 -44.60
C SER A 277 23.69 2.37 -44.26
N ARG A 278 24.66 3.25 -44.50
CA ARG A 278 24.51 4.70 -44.65
C ARG A 278 23.62 5.06 -45.86
N ARG A 279 22.58 5.86 -45.63
CA ARG A 279 21.99 6.94 -46.48
C ARG A 279 21.20 7.82 -45.50
N GLY A 280 21.13 9.14 -45.52
CA GLY A 280 21.65 10.22 -46.34
C GLY A 280 21.26 11.50 -45.57
N ARG A 281 22.02 12.57 -45.78
CA ARG A 281 22.01 13.83 -45.03
C ARG A 281 20.74 14.65 -45.31
N ALA A 282 20.14 15.27 -44.29
CA ALA A 282 19.32 16.46 -44.42
C ALA A 282 19.53 17.37 -43.20
N THR A 283 19.79 18.63 -43.49
CA THR A 283 20.13 19.74 -42.59
C THR A 283 18.89 20.29 -41.88
N GLY A 284 18.97 20.50 -40.56
CA GLY A 284 17.98 21.21 -39.75
C GLY A 284 18.54 21.58 -38.38
N SER A 285 18.41 22.86 -38.03
CA SER A 285 18.95 23.59 -36.88
C SER A 285 18.40 23.12 -35.51
N PRO A 286 19.00 23.52 -34.37
CA PRO A 286 18.83 22.83 -33.09
C PRO A 286 17.56 23.28 -32.35
N THR A 287 16.63 22.35 -32.12
CA THR A 287 15.58 22.51 -31.12
C THR A 287 16.07 21.95 -29.78
N THR A 288 16.08 22.80 -28.77
CA THR A 288 16.30 22.51 -27.36
C THR A 288 15.54 21.27 -26.90
N SER A 289 16.26 20.24 -26.45
CA SER A 289 15.71 19.06 -25.81
C SER A 289 15.28 19.40 -24.37
N GLU A 290 13.99 19.27 -24.07
CA GLU A 290 13.47 19.27 -22.71
C GLU A 290 14.10 18.12 -21.88
N PRO A 291 14.42 18.34 -20.59
CA PRO A 291 14.90 17.28 -19.72
C PRO A 291 13.77 16.29 -19.40
N GLY A 292 13.98 15.03 -19.76
CA GLY A 292 13.04 13.93 -19.51
C GLY A 292 12.64 13.80 -18.04
N THR A 293 11.34 13.63 -17.83
CA THR A 293 10.69 13.43 -16.53
C THR A 293 11.34 12.27 -15.75
N PRO A 294 11.71 12.46 -14.46
CA PRO A 294 12.28 11.39 -13.65
C PRO A 294 11.26 10.26 -13.42
N PRO A 295 11.71 9.00 -13.22
CA PRO A 295 10.82 7.90 -12.91
C PRO A 295 10.09 8.19 -11.59
N SER A 296 8.77 8.03 -11.58
CA SER A 296 7.96 8.33 -10.40
C SER A 296 8.38 7.50 -9.19
N THR A 297 8.35 8.14 -8.00
CA THR A 297 8.52 7.56 -6.65
C THR A 297 7.78 6.24 -6.44
N HIS A 298 6.71 6.01 -7.20
CA HIS A 298 5.95 4.77 -7.30
C HIS A 298 6.67 3.55 -7.88
N CYS A 299 7.84 3.68 -8.51
CA CYS A 299 8.62 2.52 -8.97
C CYS A 299 9.42 1.87 -7.84
N TRP A 300 9.69 2.59 -6.76
CA TRP A 300 10.61 2.14 -5.71
C TRP A 300 9.91 1.44 -4.54
N LYS A 301 8.71 1.92 -4.15
CA LYS A 301 7.81 1.22 -3.20
C LYS A 301 7.55 -0.26 -3.57
N LEU A 302 7.81 -0.62 -4.84
CA LEU A 302 7.62 -1.94 -5.43
C LEU A 302 8.77 -2.91 -5.22
N ALA A 303 10.02 -2.41 -5.15
CA ALA A 303 11.18 -3.25 -4.88
C ALA A 303 11.19 -3.72 -3.42
N THR A 304 10.69 -2.86 -2.53
CA THR A 304 10.55 -3.15 -1.09
C THR A 304 9.55 -4.26 -0.79
N ALA A 305 8.41 -4.24 -1.47
CA ALA A 305 7.32 -5.17 -1.24
C ALA A 305 7.69 -6.62 -1.66
N ALA A 306 8.50 -6.77 -2.72
CA ALA A 306 9.03 -8.05 -3.17
C ALA A 306 10.15 -8.62 -2.27
N ALA A 307 10.88 -7.77 -1.53
CA ALA A 307 11.84 -8.22 -0.52
C ALA A 307 11.14 -8.75 0.74
N GLN A 308 9.91 -8.29 0.99
CA GLN A 308 9.07 -8.71 2.12
C GLN A 308 8.63 -10.18 2.02
N SER A 309 8.19 -10.62 0.84
CA SER A 309 7.67 -11.97 0.63
C SER A 309 8.76 -13.05 0.61
N ALA A 310 10.00 -12.69 0.29
CA ALA A 310 11.14 -13.62 0.32
C ALA A 310 11.66 -13.87 1.75
N ALA A 311 11.48 -12.92 2.68
CA ALA A 311 11.96 -13.04 4.05
C ALA A 311 11.02 -13.85 4.96
N ASP A 312 9.70 -13.82 4.72
CA ASP A 312 8.71 -14.57 5.51
C ASP A 312 8.58 -16.05 5.07
N SER A 313 9.36 -16.49 4.07
CA SER A 313 9.37 -17.85 3.52
C SER A 313 10.62 -18.67 3.91
N THR A 314 11.43 -18.19 4.86
CA THR A 314 12.64 -18.85 5.38
C THR A 314 12.68 -18.76 6.90
#